data_AF-A0A8W7P7Q2-F1
#
_entry.id   AF-A0A8W7P7Q2-F1
#
_cell.length_a   1.000
_cell.length_b   1.000
_cell.length_c   1.000
_cell.angle_alpha   90.00
_cell.angle_beta   90.00
_cell.angle_gamma   90.00
#
_symmetry.space_group_name_H-M   'P 1'
#
loop_
_entity.id
_entity.type
_entity.pdbx_description
1 polymer ?
#
loop_
_entity_poly.entity_id
_entity_poly.type
_entity_poly.pdbx_seq_one_letter_code
_entity_poly.pdbx_strand_id
1 'polypeptide(L)'
;LGGYLVKKLHLSCSGIIKFCLFATIFAALFTVCFFLSCPNLTFAGVTAPYFPHENLDTPYARSTEPRDLYYLPKNLDNACNDRCACSRRNYEPICGADGIMYYSPCHAGCSEEINLENAKVYRDCTCINATFHGEQSALYGGGS
;
A
#
# COMPACT_ATOMS: atom_id res chain seq x y z
N LEU A 1 14.02 34.78 -2.47
CA LEU A 1 12.68 35.03 -3.07
C LEU A 1 11.65 35.55 -2.06
N GLY A 2 11.54 34.97 -0.86
CA GLY A 2 10.52 35.38 0.14
C GLY A 2 10.56 36.85 0.58
N GLY A 3 11.75 37.43 0.80
CA GLY A 3 11.88 38.85 1.19
C GLY A 3 11.51 39.85 0.10
N TYR A 4 11.51 39.43 -1.17
CA TYR A 4 11.11 40.29 -2.29
C TYR A 4 9.59 40.47 -2.35
N LEU A 5 8.81 39.42 -2.05
CA LEU A 5 7.35 39.46 -1.97
C LEU A 5 6.86 40.43 -0.89
N VAL A 6 7.46 40.40 0.30
CA VAL A 6 7.12 41.30 1.40
C VAL A 6 7.41 42.76 1.03
N LYS A 7 8.54 43.00 0.36
CA LYS A 7 8.97 44.33 -0.08
C LYS A 7 8.11 44.88 -1.23
N LYS A 8 7.60 44.01 -2.11
CA LYS A 8 6.73 44.40 -3.24
C LYS A 8 5.27 44.58 -2.83
N LEU A 9 4.80 43.91 -1.78
CA LEU A 9 3.39 43.93 -1.36
C LEU A 9 3.07 45.00 -0.30
N HIS A 10 4.05 45.74 0.24
CA HIS A 10 3.85 46.82 1.22
C HIS A 10 2.89 46.43 2.38
N LEU A 11 2.96 45.17 2.81
CA LEU A 11 2.05 44.62 3.83
C LEU A 11 2.56 44.99 5.23
N SER A 12 1.64 45.47 6.09
CA SER A 12 1.89 45.59 7.52
C SER A 12 2.20 44.22 8.15
N CYS A 13 2.86 44.19 9.31
CA CYS A 13 3.17 42.96 10.04
C CYS A 13 1.93 42.05 10.20
N SER A 14 0.76 42.65 10.42
CA SER A 14 -0.53 41.94 10.49
C SER A 14 -0.94 41.30 9.15
N GLY A 15 -0.63 41.93 8.02
CA GLY A 15 -0.88 41.39 6.68
C GLY A 15 0.03 40.22 6.31
N ILE A 16 1.29 40.27 6.76
CA ILE A 16 2.25 39.15 6.59
C ILE A 16 1.77 37.93 7.38
N ILE A 17 1.37 38.13 8.65
CA ILE A 17 0.84 37.04 9.49
C ILE A 17 -0.40 36.41 8.84
N LYS A 18 -1.35 37.22 8.36
CA LYS A 18 -2.56 36.72 7.68
C LYS A 18 -2.24 35.95 6.41
N PHE A 19 -1.27 36.40 5.61
CA PHE A 19 -0.83 35.70 4.40
C PHE A 19 -0.22 34.34 4.74
N CYS A 20 0.65 34.28 5.74
CA CYS A 20 1.23 33.01 6.21
C CYS A 20 0.16 32.04 6.74
N LEU A 21 -0.82 32.55 7.50
CA LEU A 21 -1.95 31.74 7.97
C LEU A 21 -2.79 31.21 6.81
N PHE A 22 -3.09 32.03 5.81
CA PHE A 22 -3.83 31.57 4.63
C PHE A 22 -3.06 30.52 3.83
N ALA A 23 -1.77 30.75 3.59
CA ALA A 23 -0.92 29.82 2.85
C ALA A 23 -0.78 28.47 3.57
N THR A 24 -0.65 28.47 4.90
CA THR A 24 -0.60 27.24 5.70
C THR A 24 -1.93 26.49 5.70
N ILE A 25 -3.06 27.19 5.81
CA ILE A 25 -4.39 26.56 5.69
C ILE A 25 -4.57 25.94 4.30
N PHE A 26 -4.24 26.66 3.23
CA PHE A 26 -4.37 26.14 1.87
C PHE A 26 -3.47 24.92 1.63
N ALA A 27 -2.22 24.96 2.08
CA ALA A 27 -1.32 23.81 2.02
C ALA A 27 -1.86 22.61 2.82
N ALA A 28 -2.33 22.83 4.04
CA ALA A 28 -2.92 21.78 4.88
C ALA A 28 -4.17 21.16 4.23
N LEU A 29 -5.06 21.98 3.66
CA LEU A 29 -6.22 21.50 2.91
C LEU A 29 -5.81 20.62 1.73
N PHE A 30 -4.84 21.06 0.93
CA PHE A 30 -4.36 20.29 -0.22
C PHE A 30 -3.74 18.95 0.21
N THR A 31 -2.95 18.96 1.28
CA THR A 31 -2.38 17.75 1.88
C THR A 31 -3.48 16.80 2.37
N VAL A 32 -4.48 17.29 3.09
CA VAL A 32 -5.60 16.48 3.59
C VAL A 32 -6.43 15.90 2.43
N CYS A 33 -6.70 16.67 1.37
CA CYS A 33 -7.40 16.17 0.18
C CYS A 33 -6.66 15.01 -0.49
N PHE A 34 -5.33 15.08 -0.57
CA PHE A 34 -4.52 13.98 -1.10
C PHE A 34 -4.64 12.71 -0.25
N PHE A 35 -4.59 12.85 1.08
CA PHE A 35 -4.77 11.70 1.99
C PHE A 35 -6.17 11.09 1.94
N LEU A 36 -7.22 11.90 1.73
CA LEU A 36 -8.60 11.43 1.62
C LEU A 36 -8.92 10.80 0.25
N SER A 37 -8.10 11.06 -0.78
CA SER A 37 -8.31 10.55 -2.13
C SER A 37 -7.57 9.24 -2.42
N CYS A 38 -6.64 8.83 -1.55
CA CYS A 38 -5.97 7.55 -1.69
C CYS A 38 -6.77 6.45 -0.99
N PRO A 39 -7.31 5.45 -1.73
CA PRO A 39 -7.88 4.28 -1.08
C PRO A 39 -6.79 3.55 -0.28
N ASN A 40 -7.16 2.99 0.87
CA ASN A 40 -6.23 2.17 1.64
C ASN A 40 -5.90 0.90 0.85
N LEU A 41 -4.64 0.75 0.44
CA LEU A 41 -4.14 -0.47 -0.19
C LEU A 41 -3.88 -1.52 0.89
N THR A 42 -4.44 -2.72 0.72
CA THR A 42 -4.20 -3.86 1.59
C THR A 42 -2.86 -4.51 1.27
N PHE A 43 -2.09 -4.86 2.29
CA PHE A 43 -0.75 -5.43 2.17
C PHE A 43 -0.70 -6.77 2.91
N ALA A 44 -0.41 -7.85 2.18
CA ALA A 44 -0.38 -9.21 2.71
C ALA A 44 0.67 -9.38 3.83
N GLY A 45 0.25 -9.90 4.98
CA GLY A 45 1.11 -10.09 6.16
C GLY A 45 1.41 -8.80 6.94
N VAL A 46 0.86 -7.65 6.55
CA VAL A 46 1.06 -6.36 7.23
C VAL A 46 -0.27 -5.72 7.64
N THR A 47 -1.16 -5.46 6.68
CA THR A 47 -2.50 -4.88 6.95
C THR A 47 -3.64 -5.84 6.65
N ALA A 48 -3.37 -6.92 5.90
CA ALA A 48 -4.32 -8.01 5.64
C ALA A 48 -3.62 -9.37 5.76
N PRO A 49 -4.31 -10.44 6.23
CA PRO A 49 -3.79 -11.79 6.14
C PRO A 49 -3.77 -12.28 4.67
N TYR A 50 -2.88 -13.22 4.36
CA TYR A 50 -2.79 -13.82 3.01
C TYR A 50 -4.06 -14.58 2.60
N PHE A 51 -4.73 -15.25 3.54
CA PHE A 51 -6.03 -15.87 3.32
C PHE A 51 -6.97 -15.48 4.47
N PRO A 52 -8.25 -15.16 4.19
CA PRO A 52 -9.26 -15.12 5.23
C PRO A 52 -9.34 -16.49 5.88
N HIS A 53 -9.28 -16.57 7.21
CA HIS A 53 -9.56 -17.80 7.93
C HIS A 53 -11.05 -18.15 7.79
N GLU A 54 -11.47 -18.73 6.67
CA GLU A 54 -12.72 -19.48 6.64
C GLU A 54 -12.50 -20.79 7.41
N ASN A 55 -13.05 -20.83 8.63
CA ASN A 55 -13.26 -22.01 9.46
C ASN A 55 -12.01 -22.87 9.73
N LEU A 56 -11.13 -22.36 10.60
CA LEU A 56 -10.05 -23.15 11.17
C LEU A 56 -10.53 -23.93 12.40
N ASP A 57 -11.42 -24.90 12.21
CA ASP A 57 -11.59 -26.02 13.16
C ASP A 57 -10.45 -27.02 12.95
N THR A 58 -9.19 -26.57 13.08
CA THR A 58 -8.04 -27.48 13.04
C THR A 58 -7.11 -27.30 14.23
N PRO A 59 -6.56 -28.39 14.80
CA PRO A 59 -5.96 -28.42 16.14
C PRO A 59 -4.52 -27.89 16.17
N TYR A 60 -4.05 -27.21 15.12
CA TYR A 60 -2.65 -26.83 14.94
C TYR A 60 -2.29 -25.43 15.44
N ALA A 61 -3.18 -24.75 16.16
CA ALA A 61 -2.85 -23.52 16.89
C ALA A 61 -2.43 -23.82 18.35
N ARG A 62 -1.56 -24.81 18.56
CA ARG A 62 -0.89 -25.02 19.86
C ARG A 62 0.54 -24.48 19.78
N SER A 63 0.68 -23.18 19.62
CA SER A 63 1.89 -22.48 20.03
C SER A 63 1.69 -22.06 21.49
N THR A 64 2.19 -22.89 22.40
CA THR A 64 2.51 -22.50 23.78
C THR A 64 3.58 -21.41 23.73
N GLU A 65 3.19 -20.14 23.65
CA GLU A 65 3.98 -18.98 24.06
C GLU A 65 3.01 -17.79 24.25
N PRO A 66 3.01 -17.10 25.40
CA PRO A 66 2.12 -15.97 25.66
C PRO A 66 2.63 -14.76 24.87
N ARG A 67 2.13 -14.54 23.66
CA ARG A 67 2.50 -13.37 22.86
C ARG A 67 1.49 -12.24 23.07
N ASP A 68 2.01 -11.19 23.68
CA ASP A 68 1.39 -9.90 23.93
C ASP A 68 0.52 -9.43 22.76
N LEU A 69 -0.73 -9.11 23.08
CA LEU A 69 -1.81 -8.71 22.19
C LEU A 69 -1.65 -7.27 21.64
N TYR A 70 -0.40 -6.81 21.46
CA TYR A 70 -0.08 -5.43 21.04
C TYR A 70 0.90 -5.33 19.86
N TYR A 71 1.37 -6.44 19.31
CA TYR A 71 2.14 -6.44 18.05
C TYR A 71 1.71 -7.63 17.20
N LEU A 72 0.89 -7.37 16.17
CA LEU A 72 0.60 -8.34 15.13
C LEU A 72 1.97 -8.76 14.52
N PRO A 73 2.41 -10.02 14.65
CA PRO A 73 3.65 -10.44 14.03
C PRO A 73 3.46 -10.28 12.52
N LYS A 74 4.22 -9.38 11.89
CA LYS A 74 4.26 -9.22 10.43
C LYS A 74 4.86 -10.48 9.82
N ASN A 75 4.04 -11.52 9.68
CA ASN A 75 4.43 -12.75 9.00
C ASN A 75 4.18 -12.56 7.51
N LEU A 76 5.26 -12.23 6.82
CA LEU A 76 5.33 -12.16 5.37
C LEU A 76 5.28 -13.57 4.74
N ASP A 77 5.54 -14.61 5.53
CA ASP A 77 5.58 -16.01 5.08
C ASP A 77 4.22 -16.69 5.31
N ASN A 78 3.79 -17.50 4.34
CA ASN A 78 2.57 -18.31 4.37
C ASN A 78 2.80 -19.63 3.59
N ALA A 79 1.90 -20.59 3.72
CA ALA A 79 1.96 -21.87 2.99
C ALA A 79 1.98 -21.70 1.47
N CYS A 80 1.43 -20.62 0.93
CA CYS A 80 1.47 -20.37 -0.52
C CYS A 80 2.86 -19.93 -1.02
N ASN A 81 3.70 -19.31 -0.20
CA ASN A 81 5.03 -18.80 -0.57
C ASN A 81 6.19 -19.56 0.09
N ASP A 82 5.92 -20.71 0.70
CA ASP A 82 6.92 -21.53 1.39
C ASP A 82 7.95 -22.16 0.44
N ARG A 83 7.63 -22.27 -0.85
CA ARG A 83 8.44 -22.94 -1.88
C ARG A 83 9.71 -22.19 -2.26
N CYS A 84 9.79 -20.89 -1.97
CA CYS A 84 10.81 -20.01 -2.53
C CYS A 84 11.71 -19.31 -1.49
N ALA A 85 11.61 -19.69 -0.20
CA ALA A 85 12.48 -19.22 0.90
C ALA A 85 12.76 -17.70 0.86
N CYS A 86 11.68 -16.92 0.92
CA CYS A 86 11.73 -15.51 0.57
C CYS A 86 12.65 -14.66 1.46
N SER A 87 13.44 -13.80 0.83
CA SER A 87 14.28 -12.83 1.54
C SER A 87 13.44 -11.69 2.09
N ARG A 88 13.45 -11.54 3.42
CA ARG A 88 12.84 -10.39 4.12
C ARG A 88 13.65 -9.09 4.02
N ARG A 89 14.78 -9.10 3.29
CA ARG A 89 15.63 -7.91 3.08
C ARG A 89 15.38 -7.25 1.72
N ASN A 90 14.87 -8.01 0.75
CA ASN A 90 14.71 -7.56 -0.63
C ASN A 90 13.26 -7.17 -0.88
N TYR A 91 12.98 -5.87 -0.77
CA TYR A 91 11.67 -5.29 -1.02
C TYR A 91 11.50 -5.00 -2.52
N GLU A 92 10.54 -5.67 -3.16
CA GLU A 92 10.23 -5.49 -4.59
C GLU A 92 8.71 -5.60 -4.77
N PRO A 93 7.93 -4.60 -4.34
CA PRO A 93 6.49 -4.74 -4.18
C PRO A 93 5.79 -4.97 -5.51
N ILE A 94 4.82 -5.89 -5.51
CA ILE A 94 3.94 -6.15 -6.65
C ILE A 94 2.47 -5.98 -6.24
N CYS A 95 1.64 -5.58 -7.21
CA CYS A 95 0.19 -5.52 -7.04
C CYS A 95 -0.43 -6.80 -7.61
N GLY A 96 -1.13 -7.56 -6.78
CA GLY A 96 -1.87 -8.73 -7.23
C GLY A 96 -3.18 -8.35 -7.92
N ALA A 97 -3.68 -9.26 -8.75
CA ALA A 97 -4.99 -9.08 -9.41
C ALA A 97 -6.17 -9.09 -8.42
N ASP A 98 -5.93 -9.56 -7.20
CA ASP A 98 -6.84 -9.51 -6.04
C ASP A 98 -6.89 -8.13 -5.36
N GLY A 99 -6.14 -7.15 -5.86
CA GLY A 99 -6.05 -5.80 -5.27
C GLY A 99 -5.18 -5.74 -4.00
N ILE A 100 -4.44 -6.82 -3.69
CA ILE A 100 -3.55 -6.89 -2.53
C ILE A 100 -2.11 -6.63 -2.98
N MET A 101 -1.36 -5.86 -2.20
CA MET A 101 0.08 -5.68 -2.38
C MET A 101 0.87 -6.75 -1.65
N TYR A 102 1.90 -7.27 -2.32
CA TYR A 102 2.81 -8.29 -1.80
C TYR A 102 4.22 -7.71 -1.70
N TYR A 103 4.99 -8.15 -0.70
CA TYR A 103 6.32 -7.61 -0.40
C TYR A 103 7.35 -7.85 -1.50
N SER A 104 7.26 -9.01 -2.17
CA SER A 104 8.04 -9.32 -3.37
C SER A 104 7.33 -10.37 -4.23
N PRO A 105 7.78 -10.63 -5.47
CA PRO A 105 7.22 -11.70 -6.31
C PRO A 105 7.31 -13.07 -5.65
N CYS A 106 8.39 -13.31 -4.89
CA CYS A 106 8.56 -14.50 -4.06
C CYS A 106 7.44 -14.62 -3.02
N HIS A 107 7.16 -13.53 -2.29
CA HIS A 107 6.12 -13.54 -1.26
C HIS A 107 4.70 -13.68 -1.84
N ALA A 108 4.49 -13.32 -3.11
CA ALA A 108 3.27 -13.63 -3.84
C ALA A 108 3.22 -15.07 -4.40
N GLY A 109 4.32 -15.82 -4.27
CA GLY A 109 4.42 -17.21 -4.74
C GLY A 109 4.51 -17.35 -6.25
N CYS A 110 4.99 -16.32 -6.97
CA CYS A 110 5.10 -16.34 -8.43
C CYS A 110 6.30 -17.17 -8.90
N SER A 111 6.13 -17.95 -9.98
CA SER A 111 7.21 -18.74 -10.58
C SER A 111 7.71 -18.21 -11.93
N GLU A 112 7.00 -17.27 -12.54
CA GLU A 112 7.37 -16.71 -13.84
C GLU A 112 7.51 -15.18 -13.79
N GLU A 113 8.51 -14.64 -14.49
CA GLU A 113 8.73 -13.21 -14.73
C GLU A 113 8.71 -12.93 -16.23
N ILE A 114 7.86 -11.99 -16.65
CA ILE A 114 7.74 -11.51 -18.02
C ILE A 114 8.17 -10.04 -18.04
N ASN A 115 9.20 -9.75 -18.82
CA ASN A 115 9.68 -8.40 -19.03
C ASN A 115 8.98 -7.80 -20.26
N LEU A 116 8.13 -6.81 -20.04
CA LEU A 116 7.56 -5.94 -21.07
C LEU A 116 8.42 -4.67 -21.19
N GLU A 117 8.31 -3.96 -22.31
CA GLU A 117 9.15 -2.77 -22.59
C GLU A 117 9.13 -1.71 -21.48
N ASN A 118 8.02 -1.58 -20.74
CA ASN A 118 7.83 -0.58 -19.68
C ASN A 118 7.43 -1.16 -18.32
N ALA A 119 7.37 -2.49 -18.16
CA ALA A 119 6.88 -3.11 -16.93
C ALA A 119 7.37 -4.55 -16.77
N LYS A 120 7.50 -5.00 -15.52
CA LYS A 120 7.66 -6.41 -15.18
C LYS A 120 6.31 -6.99 -14.74
N VAL A 121 5.95 -8.13 -15.29
CA VAL A 121 4.72 -8.86 -14.97
C VAL A 121 5.09 -10.24 -14.46
N TYR A 122 4.51 -10.63 -13.33
CA TYR A 122 4.74 -11.94 -12.73
C TYR A 122 3.52 -12.84 -12.94
N ARG A 123 3.75 -14.13 -13.19
CA ARG A 123 2.69 -15.13 -13.38
C ARG A 123 2.87 -16.33 -12.47
N ASP A 124 1.84 -17.17 -12.43
CA ASP A 124 1.77 -18.39 -11.64
C ASP A 124 2.00 -18.14 -10.15
N CYS A 125 1.35 -17.10 -9.64
CA CYS A 125 1.44 -16.67 -8.25
C CYS A 125 0.44 -17.45 -7.38
N THR A 126 0.94 -18.36 -6.56
CA THR A 126 0.12 -19.24 -5.69
C THR A 126 -0.60 -18.51 -4.56
N CYS A 127 -0.14 -17.32 -4.17
CA CYS A 127 -0.77 -16.52 -3.11
C CYS A 127 -1.86 -15.57 -3.62
N ILE A 128 -1.95 -15.34 -4.94
CA ILE A 128 -2.89 -14.39 -5.53
C ILE A 128 -4.15 -15.13 -5.97
N ASN A 129 -5.28 -14.83 -5.34
CA ASN A 129 -6.55 -15.45 -5.74
C ASN A 129 -7.22 -14.64 -6.85
N ALA A 130 -7.09 -15.09 -8.10
CA ALA A 130 -7.62 -14.41 -9.28
C ALA A 130 -9.16 -14.41 -9.40
N THR A 131 -9.91 -14.85 -8.38
CA THR A 131 -11.39 -14.84 -8.40
C THR A 131 -12.02 -13.45 -8.19
N PHE A 132 -11.23 -12.39 -8.03
CA PHE A 132 -11.77 -11.03 -8.13
C PHE A 132 -12.01 -10.68 -9.61
N HIS A 133 -13.27 -10.85 -10.01
CA HIS A 133 -13.83 -10.33 -11.24
C HIS A 133 -13.36 -8.89 -11.50
N GLY A 134 -12.84 -8.65 -12.70
CA GLY A 134 -12.54 -7.33 -13.23
C GLY A 134 -13.79 -6.48 -13.42
N GLU A 135 -14.32 -5.94 -12.32
CA GLU A 135 -15.46 -5.01 -12.30
C GLU A 135 -15.10 -3.69 -11.60
N GLN A 136 -13.86 -3.20 -11.71
CA GLN A 136 -13.59 -1.76 -11.44
C GLN A 136 -12.35 -1.14 -12.10
N SER A 137 -11.83 -1.75 -13.16
CA SER A 137 -10.78 -1.13 -14.00
C SER A 137 -11.35 -0.43 -15.25
N ALA A 138 -12.68 -0.38 -15.40
CA ALA A 138 -13.35 0.17 -16.58
C ALA A 138 -14.12 1.49 -16.34
N LEU A 139 -13.97 2.16 -15.18
CA LEU A 139 -14.69 3.41 -14.90
C LEU A 139 -13.84 4.69 -14.79
N TYR A 140 -12.51 4.62 -15.00
CA TYR A 140 -11.62 5.80 -15.04
C TYR A 140 -10.83 5.89 -16.36
N GLY A 141 -11.51 5.58 -17.48
CA GLY A 141 -10.95 5.71 -18.83
C GLY A 141 -12.01 6.16 -19.82
N GLY A 142 -12.46 7.41 -19.74
CA GLY A 142 -13.38 7.99 -20.72
C GLY A 142 -13.96 9.32 -20.27
N GLY A 143 -13.29 10.42 -20.61
CA GLY A 143 -13.78 11.76 -20.29
C GLY A 143 -12.94 12.87 -20.92
N SER A 144 -12.95 12.97 -22.25
CA SER A 144 -13.02 14.18 -23.10
C SER A 144 -12.70 13.80 -24.53
#